data_AF-A0A2H0R967-F1
#
_entry.id   AF-A0A2H0R967-F1
#
_cell.length_a   1.000
_cell.length_b   1.000
_cell.length_c   1.000
_cell.angle_alpha   90.00
_cell.angle_beta   90.00
_cell.angle_gamma   90.00
#
_symmetry.space_group_name_H-M   'P 1'
#
loop_
_entity.id
_entity.type
_entity.pdbx_description
1 polymer ?
#
loop_
_entity_poly.entity_id
_entity_poly.type
_entity_poly.pdbx_seq_one_letter_code
_entity_poly.pdbx_strand_id
1 'polypeptide(L)'
;MKLLNNHWKIILVVTFFNILAEYSLRGIGNLQAIPLLPFALFLNYFSYFVVLEYLITKYHLRDYHLAVIALFYGLLWQLIGPSIVYLAPFFLGLNWVGIIFVNFIWWVPIQTILAFYLANRLFKRDYTSSFLSEGKYTFFIGLFIVATLLFRIIAPLPVTIIGLFVMILLTGISYWFSKRILDKLKTDIPSIRSFEKNIVYDIFSFGLILYFIYAAVLIEPESGMSATTHLNLKALQIGIRVSTIVVILLFTYRKFSKKPISV
;
A
#
# COMPACT_ATOMS: atom_id res chain seq x y z
N MET A 1 -1.03 28.08 16.34
CA MET A 1 -0.99 26.96 15.37
C MET A 1 -1.91 25.85 15.85
N LYS A 2 -3.04 25.60 15.18
CA LYS A 2 -3.83 24.38 15.45
C LYS A 2 -2.97 23.18 15.02
N LEU A 3 -2.58 22.34 15.97
CA LEU A 3 -1.89 21.07 15.70
C LEU A 3 -2.70 20.31 14.63
N LEU A 4 -1.99 19.78 13.64
CA LEU A 4 -2.57 18.97 12.56
C LEU A 4 -3.51 17.89 13.17
N ASN A 5 -4.74 17.76 12.64
CA ASN A 5 -5.68 16.72 13.08
C ASN A 5 -5.00 15.33 12.98
N ASN A 6 -5.27 14.43 13.93
CA ASN A 6 -4.72 13.08 13.98
C ASN A 6 -4.91 12.29 12.68
N HIS A 7 -6.02 12.46 11.94
CA HIS A 7 -6.20 11.80 10.64
C HIS A 7 -5.07 12.13 9.66
N TRP A 8 -4.74 13.41 9.52
CA TRP A 8 -3.65 13.83 8.64
C TRP A 8 -2.29 13.32 9.11
N LYS A 9 -2.08 13.22 10.44
CA LYS A 9 -0.85 12.60 10.98
C LYS A 9 -0.78 11.11 10.65
N ILE A 10 -1.90 10.39 10.80
CA ILE A 10 -2.01 8.97 10.42
C ILE A 10 -1.66 8.80 8.94
N ILE A 11 -2.29 9.59 8.07
CA ILE A 11 -2.06 9.60 6.61
C ILE A 11 -0.58 9.87 6.29
N LEU A 12 0.04 10.84 6.94
CA LEU A 12 1.46 11.13 6.73
C LEU A 12 2.35 9.98 7.18
N VAL A 13 2.08 9.36 8.34
CA VAL A 13 2.86 8.19 8.82
C VAL A 13 2.76 7.04 7.82
N VAL A 14 1.56 6.67 7.38
CA VAL A 14 1.41 5.58 6.39
C VAL A 14 2.05 5.94 5.05
N THR A 15 1.95 7.19 4.62
CA THR A 15 2.59 7.68 3.38
C THR A 15 4.10 7.55 3.46
N PHE A 16 4.73 8.04 4.53
CA PHE A 16 6.18 7.96 4.69
C PHE A 16 6.68 6.53 4.92
N PHE A 17 5.92 5.70 5.64
CA PHE A 17 6.21 4.26 5.75
C PHE A 17 6.28 3.60 4.37
N ASN A 18 5.36 3.96 3.47
CA ASN A 18 5.30 3.40 2.12
C ASN A 18 6.39 3.94 1.18
N ILE A 19 6.72 5.23 1.27
CA ILE A 19 7.87 5.80 0.56
C ILE A 19 9.15 5.07 1.01
N LEU A 20 9.33 4.88 2.32
CA LEU A 20 10.47 4.14 2.85
C LEU A 20 10.48 2.68 2.35
N ALA A 21 9.32 2.03 2.28
CA ALA A 21 9.20 0.68 1.71
C ALA A 21 9.60 0.64 0.22
N GLU A 22 9.21 1.62 -0.60
CA GLU A 22 9.65 1.72 -1.99
C GLU A 22 11.16 1.93 -2.11
N TYR A 23 11.71 2.86 -1.32
CA TYR A 23 13.15 3.11 -1.30
C TYR A 23 13.95 1.93 -0.75
N SER A 24 13.35 1.06 0.06
CA SER A 24 14.00 -0.19 0.48
C SER A 24 14.29 -1.14 -0.68
N LEU A 25 13.54 -1.05 -1.79
CA LEU A 25 13.77 -1.87 -2.99
C LEU A 25 14.51 -1.13 -4.09
N ARG A 26 14.57 0.21 -4.04
CA ARG A 26 15.21 1.06 -5.06
C ARG A 26 16.60 1.54 -4.66
N GLY A 27 16.85 1.66 -3.36
CA GLY A 27 18.03 2.32 -2.80
C GLY A 27 17.94 3.85 -2.84
N ILE A 28 18.61 4.50 -1.90
CA ILE A 28 18.62 5.96 -1.77
C ILE A 28 19.29 6.66 -2.97
N GLY A 29 20.22 5.97 -3.64
CA GLY A 29 20.87 6.47 -4.86
C GLY A 29 19.89 6.78 -6.00
N ASN A 30 18.70 6.18 -6.00
CA ASN A 30 17.66 6.48 -6.99
C ASN A 30 17.16 7.93 -6.91
N LEU A 31 17.33 8.61 -5.76
CA LEU A 31 17.04 10.04 -5.62
C LEU A 31 17.83 10.91 -6.61
N GLN A 32 19.08 10.55 -6.88
CA GLN A 32 19.92 11.29 -7.81
C GLN A 32 19.52 11.02 -9.26
N ALA A 33 19.15 9.76 -9.57
CA ALA A 33 18.73 9.36 -10.91
C ALA A 33 17.37 9.94 -11.30
N ILE A 34 16.40 9.99 -10.36
CA ILE A 34 15.04 10.48 -10.61
C ILE A 34 14.56 11.35 -9.44
N PRO A 35 15.00 12.62 -9.37
CA PRO A 35 14.71 13.51 -8.24
C PRO A 35 13.21 13.77 -7.99
N LEU A 36 12.37 13.61 -9.01
CA LEU A 36 10.92 13.79 -8.92
C LEU A 36 10.18 12.54 -8.40
N LEU A 37 10.84 11.38 -8.34
CA LEU A 37 10.21 10.13 -7.91
C LEU A 37 9.63 10.19 -6.49
N PRO A 38 10.30 10.74 -5.46
CA PRO A 38 9.73 10.89 -4.12
C PRO A 38 8.43 11.68 -4.11
N PHE A 39 8.35 12.76 -4.90
CA PHE A 39 7.16 13.61 -4.96
C PHE A 39 6.00 12.88 -5.62
N ALA A 40 6.27 12.14 -6.70
CA ALA A 40 5.28 11.29 -7.35
C ALA A 40 4.78 10.19 -6.38
N LEU A 41 5.71 9.49 -5.71
CA LEU A 41 5.37 8.44 -4.73
C LEU A 41 4.56 9.03 -3.57
N PHE A 42 4.97 10.18 -3.06
CA PHE A 42 4.24 10.90 -2.02
C PHE A 42 2.82 11.23 -2.49
N LEU A 43 2.65 11.84 -3.66
CA LEU A 43 1.33 12.23 -4.15
C LEU A 43 0.40 11.01 -4.32
N ASN A 44 0.95 9.92 -4.84
CA ASN A 44 0.22 8.67 -5.05
C ASN A 44 -0.19 8.02 -3.72
N TYR A 45 0.77 7.77 -2.81
CA TYR A 45 0.46 7.18 -1.51
C TYR A 45 -0.39 8.09 -0.64
N PHE A 46 -0.14 9.40 -0.63
CA PHE A 46 -0.91 10.34 0.15
C PHE A 46 -2.38 10.31 -0.28
N SER A 47 -2.67 10.45 -1.58
CA SER A 47 -4.04 10.40 -2.09
C SER A 47 -4.70 9.04 -1.83
N TYR A 48 -3.97 7.94 -2.02
CA TYR A 48 -4.41 6.59 -1.68
C TYR A 48 -4.81 6.45 -0.20
N PHE A 49 -3.95 6.87 0.73
CA PHE A 49 -4.21 6.71 2.15
C PHE A 49 -5.24 7.70 2.69
N VAL A 50 -5.42 8.86 2.06
CA VAL A 50 -6.55 9.76 2.34
C VAL A 50 -7.87 9.05 2.04
N VAL A 51 -7.98 8.40 0.88
CA VAL A 51 -9.17 7.64 0.47
C VAL A 51 -9.44 6.50 1.44
N LEU A 52 -8.41 5.73 1.82
CA LEU A 52 -8.58 4.64 2.77
C LEU A 52 -8.95 5.12 4.18
N GLU A 53 -8.30 6.16 4.71
CA GLU A 53 -8.61 6.70 6.03
C GLU A 53 -10.04 7.24 6.10
N TYR A 54 -10.52 7.87 5.03
CA TYR A 54 -11.93 8.25 4.91
C TYR A 54 -12.86 7.04 4.97
N LEU A 55 -12.55 5.94 4.27
CA LEU A 55 -13.38 4.73 4.31
C LEU A 55 -13.33 4.06 5.68
N ILE A 56 -12.14 4.00 6.32
CA ILE A 56 -11.95 3.45 7.67
C ILE A 56 -12.82 4.20 8.68
N THR A 57 -12.77 5.52 8.66
CA THR A 57 -13.52 6.39 9.58
C THR A 57 -15.01 6.33 9.33
N LYS A 58 -15.44 6.40 8.06
CA LYS A 58 -16.87 6.39 7.70
C LYS A 58 -17.57 5.05 7.94
N TYR A 59 -16.91 3.94 7.67
CA TYR A 59 -17.52 2.60 7.69
C TYR A 59 -16.98 1.69 8.79
N HIS A 60 -16.17 2.23 9.71
CA HIS A 60 -15.50 1.49 10.79
C HIS A 60 -14.84 0.20 10.30
N LEU A 61 -14.05 0.32 9.23
CA LEU A 61 -13.43 -0.83 8.58
C LEU A 61 -12.56 -1.60 9.57
N ARG A 62 -12.68 -2.93 9.53
CA ARG A 62 -11.77 -3.86 10.21
C ARG A 62 -10.63 -4.21 9.28
N ASP A 63 -9.57 -4.81 9.80
CA ASP A 63 -8.40 -5.26 9.05
C ASP A 63 -8.75 -6.04 7.77
N TYR A 64 -9.71 -6.97 7.84
CA TYR A 64 -10.14 -7.75 6.67
C TYR A 64 -11.04 -6.96 5.69
N HIS A 65 -11.81 -5.97 6.15
CA HIS A 65 -12.54 -5.08 5.24
C HIS A 65 -11.54 -4.21 4.46
N LEU A 66 -10.59 -3.64 5.21
CA LEU A 66 -9.51 -2.83 4.65
C LEU A 66 -8.66 -3.64 3.67
N ALA A 67 -8.39 -4.93 3.96
CA ALA A 67 -7.64 -5.81 3.07
C ALA A 67 -8.25 -5.90 1.67
N VAL A 68 -9.57 -6.13 1.58
CA VAL A 68 -10.27 -6.27 0.29
C VAL A 68 -10.34 -4.94 -0.46
N ILE A 69 -10.62 -3.84 0.25
CA ILE A 69 -10.68 -2.51 -0.34
C ILE A 69 -9.29 -2.07 -0.84
N ALA A 70 -8.25 -2.32 -0.03
CA ALA A 70 -6.87 -2.04 -0.39
C ALA A 70 -6.41 -2.86 -1.60
N LEU A 71 -6.83 -4.13 -1.70
CA LEU A 71 -6.58 -4.98 -2.87
C LEU A 71 -7.18 -4.37 -4.14
N PHE A 72 -8.40 -3.84 -4.08
CA PHE A 72 -9.01 -3.17 -5.24
C PHE A 72 -8.17 -1.98 -5.71
N TYR A 73 -7.79 -1.08 -4.79
CA TYR A 73 -6.97 0.07 -5.16
C TYR A 73 -5.54 -0.31 -5.59
N GLY A 74 -4.97 -1.38 -5.03
CA GLY A 74 -3.69 -1.94 -5.47
C GLY A 74 -3.76 -2.47 -6.90
N LEU A 75 -4.80 -3.25 -7.23
CA LEU A 75 -5.04 -3.71 -8.60
C LEU A 75 -5.34 -2.55 -9.56
N LEU A 76 -6.08 -1.54 -9.12
CA LEU A 76 -6.34 -0.33 -9.88
C LEU A 76 -5.05 0.43 -10.19
N TRP A 77 -4.14 0.54 -9.20
CA TRP A 77 -2.81 1.11 -9.42
C TRP A 77 -2.02 0.30 -10.45
N GLN A 78 -2.04 -1.04 -10.35
CA GLN A 78 -1.33 -1.90 -11.28
C GLN A 78 -1.90 -1.87 -12.71
N LEU A 79 -3.21 -1.67 -12.84
CA LEU A 79 -3.90 -1.56 -14.13
C LEU A 79 -3.57 -0.24 -14.84
N ILE A 80 -3.54 0.85 -14.08
CA ILE A 80 -3.36 2.21 -14.64
C ILE A 80 -1.88 2.55 -14.77
N GLY A 81 -1.10 2.25 -13.74
CA GLY A 81 0.30 2.62 -13.57
C GLY A 81 1.29 1.60 -14.14
N PRO A 82 2.59 1.89 -14.03
CA PRO A 82 3.65 0.97 -14.42
C PRO A 82 3.82 -0.08 -13.32
N SER A 83 3.65 -1.35 -13.69
CA SER A 83 3.68 -2.43 -12.71
C SER A 83 4.55 -3.59 -13.18
N ILE A 84 5.29 -4.17 -12.23
CA ILE A 84 6.12 -5.37 -12.45
C ILE A 84 5.31 -6.59 -12.88
N VAL A 85 3.98 -6.55 -12.73
CA VAL A 85 3.07 -7.59 -13.22
C VAL A 85 3.10 -7.74 -14.74
N TYR A 86 3.60 -6.73 -15.44
CA TYR A 86 3.82 -6.74 -16.89
C TYR A 86 5.27 -7.04 -17.29
N LEU A 87 6.10 -7.53 -16.37
CA LEU A 87 7.45 -8.04 -16.67
C LEU A 87 7.49 -9.56 -16.61
N ALA A 88 8.23 -10.19 -17.51
CA ALA A 88 8.33 -11.65 -17.63
C ALA A 88 8.75 -12.31 -16.29
N PRO A 89 8.42 -13.60 -16.06
CA PRO A 89 7.73 -14.54 -16.95
C PRO A 89 6.21 -14.28 -17.05
N PHE A 90 5.63 -14.58 -18.22
CA PHE A 90 4.20 -14.35 -18.50
C PHE A 90 3.39 -15.62 -18.60
N PHE A 91 2.22 -15.63 -17.96
CA PHE A 91 1.11 -16.51 -18.29
C PHE A 91 -0.14 -15.65 -18.44
N LEU A 92 -0.89 -15.81 -19.53
CA LEU A 92 -2.00 -14.90 -19.90
C LEU A 92 -1.58 -13.42 -19.93
N GLY A 93 -0.35 -13.14 -20.37
CA GLY A 93 0.18 -11.78 -20.50
C GLY A 93 0.57 -11.09 -19.18
N LEU A 94 0.60 -11.83 -18.05
CA LEU A 94 0.94 -11.30 -16.73
C LEU A 94 1.92 -12.19 -15.97
N ASN A 95 2.68 -11.59 -15.07
CA ASN A 95 3.49 -12.27 -14.07
C ASN A 95 2.69 -12.49 -12.79
N TRP A 96 2.11 -13.68 -12.68
CA TRP A 96 1.26 -14.07 -11.55
C TRP A 96 2.01 -14.11 -10.22
N VAL A 97 3.30 -14.47 -10.23
CA VAL A 97 4.13 -14.41 -9.01
C VAL A 97 4.26 -12.97 -8.54
N GLY A 98 4.51 -12.04 -9.48
CA GLY A 98 4.53 -10.60 -9.22
C GLY A 98 3.19 -10.09 -8.69
N ILE A 99 2.06 -10.48 -9.30
CA ILE A 99 0.72 -10.10 -8.83
C ILE A 99 0.50 -10.58 -7.39
N ILE A 100 0.79 -11.85 -7.12
CA ILE A 100 0.57 -12.46 -5.80
C ILE A 100 1.44 -11.77 -4.76
N PHE A 101 2.74 -11.63 -5.05
CA PHE A 101 3.68 -10.99 -4.14
C PHE A 101 3.27 -9.53 -3.86
N VAL A 102 3.09 -8.73 -4.91
CA VAL A 102 2.80 -7.30 -4.74
C VAL A 102 1.50 -7.12 -3.99
N ASN A 103 0.42 -7.83 -4.31
CA ASN A 103 -0.87 -7.57 -3.69
C ASN A 103 -1.03 -8.23 -2.31
N PHE A 104 -0.64 -9.51 -2.18
CA PHE A 104 -0.97 -10.32 -1.00
C PHE A 104 0.16 -10.44 0.02
N ILE A 105 1.39 -10.04 -0.33
CA ILE A 105 2.52 -10.00 0.61
C ILE A 105 2.90 -8.56 0.91
N TRP A 106 3.05 -7.74 -0.12
CA TRP A 106 3.63 -6.41 0.05
C TRP A 106 2.57 -5.33 0.32
N TRP A 107 1.68 -5.07 -0.65
CA TRP A 107 0.75 -3.96 -0.65
C TRP A 107 -0.30 -4.04 0.47
N VAL A 108 -1.05 -5.14 0.55
CA VAL A 108 -2.14 -5.27 1.52
C VAL A 108 -1.63 -5.46 2.96
N PRO A 109 -0.80 -6.47 3.27
CA PRO A 109 -0.44 -6.74 4.67
C PRO A 109 0.57 -5.75 5.23
N ILE A 110 1.64 -5.45 4.48
CA ILE A 110 2.75 -4.63 4.97
C ILE A 110 2.45 -3.15 4.76
N GLN A 111 2.27 -2.76 3.50
CA GLN A 111 2.15 -1.37 3.09
C GLN A 111 0.82 -0.72 3.50
N THR A 112 -0.23 -1.51 3.74
CA THR A 112 -1.53 -1.00 4.19
C THR A 112 -1.84 -1.37 5.63
N ILE A 113 -2.04 -2.66 5.94
CA ILE A 113 -2.55 -3.09 7.27
C ILE A 113 -1.54 -2.76 8.38
N LEU A 114 -0.28 -3.17 8.25
CA LEU A 114 0.75 -2.87 9.25
C LEU A 114 1.08 -1.38 9.32
N ALA A 115 1.04 -0.67 8.18
CA ALA A 115 1.22 0.76 8.15
C ALA A 115 0.13 1.49 8.96
N PHE A 116 -1.16 1.16 8.74
CA PHE A 116 -2.27 1.75 9.49
C PHE A 116 -2.22 1.36 10.98
N TYR A 117 -1.88 0.11 11.29
CA TYR A 117 -1.64 -0.31 12.67
C TYR A 117 -0.60 0.58 13.36
N LEU A 118 0.57 0.76 12.73
CA LEU A 118 1.64 1.62 13.25
C LEU A 118 1.18 3.07 13.39
N ALA A 119 0.46 3.60 12.41
CA ALA A 119 -0.01 4.98 12.44
C ALA A 119 -1.03 5.20 13.57
N ASN A 120 -1.99 4.28 13.75
CA ASN A 120 -2.99 4.34 14.82
C ASN A 120 -2.36 4.08 16.21
N ARG A 121 -1.24 3.33 16.26
CA ARG A 121 -0.41 3.14 17.46
C ARG A 121 0.26 4.43 17.94
N LEU A 122 0.62 5.32 17.01
CA LEU A 122 1.27 6.61 17.28
C LEU A 122 0.27 7.73 17.52
N PHE A 123 -0.83 7.75 16.75
CA PHE A 123 -1.86 8.77 16.82
C PHE A 123 -3.23 8.12 16.91
N LYS A 124 -3.95 8.36 18.01
CA LYS A 124 -5.30 7.83 18.20
C LYS A 124 -6.23 8.38 17.12
N ARG A 125 -6.81 7.50 16.30
CA ARG A 125 -7.84 7.86 15.32
C ARG A 125 -9.09 8.40 16.03
N ASP A 126 -9.62 9.50 15.51
CA ASP A 126 -10.91 10.02 15.90
C ASP A 126 -12.01 9.41 15.01
N TYR A 127 -13.02 8.78 15.60
CA TYR A 127 -14.16 8.24 14.87
C TYR A 127 -15.42 9.10 15.03
N THR A 128 -15.34 10.17 15.81
CA THR A 128 -16.50 10.99 16.18
C THR A 128 -16.78 12.11 15.19
N SER A 129 -15.75 12.57 14.48
CA SER A 129 -15.86 13.62 13.47
C SER A 129 -15.67 13.08 12.06
N SER A 130 -16.47 13.61 11.12
CA SER A 130 -16.29 13.28 9.70
C SER A 130 -14.96 13.86 9.22
N PHE A 131 -13.99 12.99 8.91
CA PHE A 131 -12.66 13.39 8.45
C PHE A 131 -12.72 14.24 7.16
N LEU A 132 -13.51 13.79 6.18
CA LEU A 132 -13.68 14.44 4.88
C LEU A 132 -15.13 14.39 4.41
N SER A 133 -15.53 15.38 3.61
CA SER A 133 -16.79 15.33 2.86
C SER A 133 -16.68 14.39 1.64
N GLU A 134 -17.81 13.89 1.14
CA GLU A 134 -17.86 13.07 -0.09
C GLU A 134 -17.14 13.74 -1.28
N GLY A 135 -17.33 15.05 -1.44
CA GLY A 135 -16.70 15.79 -2.54
C GLY A 135 -15.17 15.77 -2.46
N LYS A 136 -14.61 15.93 -1.25
CA LYS A 136 -13.15 15.83 -1.04
C LYS A 136 -12.67 14.40 -1.22
N TYR A 137 -13.43 13.41 -0.77
CA TYR A 137 -13.12 12.00 -1.02
C TYR A 137 -13.00 11.70 -2.52
N THR A 138 -13.99 12.11 -3.32
CA THR A 138 -13.97 11.95 -4.78
C THR A 138 -12.80 12.68 -5.43
N PHE A 139 -12.49 13.90 -4.96
CA PHE A 139 -11.29 14.64 -5.40
C PHE A 139 -10.00 13.83 -5.18
N PHE A 140 -9.84 13.20 -4.01
CA PHE A 140 -8.64 12.40 -3.72
C PHE A 140 -8.58 11.09 -4.52
N ILE A 141 -9.72 10.48 -4.89
CA ILE A 141 -9.72 9.39 -5.87
C ILE A 141 -9.20 9.88 -7.22
N GLY A 142 -9.69 11.04 -7.69
CA GLY A 142 -9.21 11.65 -8.93
C GLY A 142 -7.71 11.93 -8.87
N LEU A 143 -7.23 12.47 -7.75
CA LEU A 143 -5.81 12.73 -7.53
C LEU A 143 -4.97 11.45 -7.56
N PHE A 144 -5.45 10.36 -6.96
CA PHE A 144 -4.80 9.05 -6.99
C PHE A 144 -4.68 8.50 -8.42
N ILE A 145 -5.76 8.59 -9.21
CA ILE A 145 -5.76 8.17 -10.62
C ILE A 145 -4.78 9.01 -11.44
N VAL A 146 -4.82 10.34 -11.30
CA VAL A 146 -3.92 11.26 -12.01
C VAL A 146 -2.47 11.00 -11.62
N ALA A 147 -2.16 10.87 -10.32
CA ALA A 147 -0.82 10.56 -9.85
C ALA A 147 -0.31 9.23 -10.43
N THR A 148 -1.17 8.21 -10.47
CA THR A 148 -0.85 6.90 -11.06
C THR A 148 -0.60 6.98 -12.57
N LEU A 149 -1.37 7.78 -13.30
CA LEU A 149 -1.15 8.02 -14.73
C LEU A 149 0.19 8.71 -15.00
N LEU A 150 0.58 9.68 -14.16
CA LEU A 150 1.88 10.35 -14.27
C LEU A 150 3.04 9.34 -14.17
N PHE A 151 2.93 8.35 -13.28
CA PHE A 151 3.92 7.27 -13.21
C PHE A 151 4.05 6.49 -14.51
N ARG A 152 2.95 6.20 -15.19
CA ARG A 152 2.97 5.44 -16.45
C ARG A 152 3.64 6.22 -17.57
N ILE A 153 3.50 7.54 -17.59
CA ILE A 153 4.18 8.43 -18.54
C ILE A 153 5.69 8.43 -18.26
N ILE A 154 6.09 8.50 -16.98
CA ILE A 154 7.50 8.55 -16.58
C ILE A 154 8.22 7.21 -16.80
N ALA A 155 7.51 6.09 -16.67
CA ALA A 155 8.09 4.74 -16.68
C ALA A 155 7.23 3.76 -17.50
N PRO A 156 7.09 3.93 -18.82
CA PRO A 156 6.24 3.06 -19.62
C PRO A 156 6.77 1.61 -19.58
N LEU A 157 5.87 0.67 -19.34
CA LEU A 157 6.14 -0.77 -19.44
C LEU A 157 5.33 -1.37 -20.59
N PRO A 158 5.87 -2.37 -21.31
CA PRO A 158 5.14 -3.04 -22.39
C PRO A 158 3.97 -3.83 -21.81
N VAL A 159 2.75 -3.49 -22.22
CA VAL A 159 1.51 -4.17 -21.79
C VAL A 159 0.90 -4.90 -22.97
N THR A 160 0.69 -6.22 -22.81
CA THR A 160 -0.04 -7.01 -23.81
C THR A 160 -1.55 -6.77 -23.70
N ILE A 161 -2.28 -6.85 -24.82
CA ILE A 161 -3.75 -6.69 -24.82
C ILE A 161 -4.41 -7.73 -23.90
N ILE A 162 -3.93 -8.97 -23.94
CA ILE A 162 -4.42 -10.06 -23.07
C ILE A 162 -4.17 -9.73 -21.60
N GLY A 163 -2.96 -9.30 -21.24
CA GLY A 163 -2.63 -8.92 -19.86
C GLY A 163 -3.46 -7.74 -19.36
N LEU A 164 -3.74 -6.75 -20.23
CA LEU A 164 -4.64 -5.64 -19.92
C LEU A 164 -6.07 -6.14 -19.62
N PHE A 165 -6.60 -7.01 -20.48
CA PHE A 165 -7.94 -7.58 -20.29
C PHE A 165 -8.05 -8.36 -18.98
N VAL A 166 -7.06 -9.19 -18.65
CA VAL A 166 -7.02 -9.94 -17.40
C VAL A 166 -6.94 -8.99 -16.19
N MET A 167 -6.13 -7.93 -16.25
CA MET A 167 -6.07 -6.94 -15.16
C MET A 167 -7.37 -6.15 -14.98
N ILE A 168 -8.07 -5.81 -16.07
CA ILE A 168 -9.41 -5.21 -16.01
C ILE A 168 -10.37 -6.15 -15.29
N LEU A 169 -10.36 -7.45 -15.64
CA LEU A 169 -11.20 -8.46 -15.00
C LEU A 169 -10.89 -8.59 -13.51
N LEU A 170 -9.62 -8.75 -13.13
CA LEU A 170 -9.20 -8.84 -11.73
C LEU A 170 -9.60 -7.61 -10.92
N THR A 171 -9.37 -6.42 -11.48
CA THR A 171 -9.75 -5.14 -10.85
C THR A 171 -11.26 -5.03 -10.71
N GLY A 172 -12.03 -5.41 -11.74
CA GLY A 172 -13.50 -5.41 -11.73
C GLY A 172 -14.09 -6.36 -10.70
N ILE A 173 -13.53 -7.57 -10.56
CA ILE A 173 -13.91 -8.53 -9.52
C ILE A 173 -13.62 -7.95 -8.13
N SER A 174 -12.42 -7.41 -7.92
CA SER A 174 -12.04 -6.81 -6.62
C SER A 174 -12.89 -5.59 -6.28
N TYR A 175 -13.23 -4.76 -7.27
CA TYR A 175 -14.17 -3.64 -7.13
C TYR A 175 -15.54 -4.13 -6.68
N TRP A 176 -16.08 -5.16 -7.33
CA TRP A 176 -17.38 -5.72 -6.99
C TRP A 176 -17.42 -6.26 -5.56
N PHE A 177 -16.38 -6.98 -5.13
CA PHE A 177 -16.27 -7.43 -3.73
C PHE A 177 -16.17 -6.26 -2.76
N SER A 178 -15.34 -5.26 -3.05
CA SER A 178 -15.18 -4.06 -2.23
C SER A 178 -16.51 -3.29 -2.10
N LYS A 179 -17.23 -3.13 -3.21
CA LYS A 179 -18.55 -2.51 -3.26
C LYS A 179 -19.55 -3.28 -2.40
N ARG A 180 -19.63 -4.61 -2.52
CA ARG A 180 -20.52 -5.43 -1.70
C ARG A 180 -20.23 -5.31 -0.20
N ILE A 181 -18.95 -5.26 0.18
CA ILE A 181 -18.56 -5.02 1.58
C ILE A 181 -19.06 -3.65 2.03
N LEU A 182 -18.77 -2.59 1.26
CA LEU A 182 -19.19 -1.23 1.60
C LEU A 182 -20.72 -1.07 1.66
N ASP A 183 -21.46 -1.67 0.72
CA ASP A 183 -22.92 -1.61 0.70
C ASP A 183 -23.52 -2.31 1.92
N LYS A 184 -22.96 -3.44 2.35
CA LYS A 184 -23.36 -4.10 3.60
C LYS A 184 -23.05 -3.22 4.83
N LEU A 185 -21.89 -2.57 4.83
CA LEU A 185 -21.49 -1.70 5.94
C LEU A 185 -22.30 -0.41 6.02
N LYS A 186 -22.98 0.02 4.96
CA LYS A 186 -23.94 1.14 5.04
C LYS A 186 -25.16 0.82 5.90
N THR A 187 -25.59 -0.44 5.90
CA THR A 187 -26.77 -0.89 6.66
C THR A 187 -26.42 -1.42 8.05
N ASP A 188 -25.21 -1.94 8.23
CA ASP A 188 -24.74 -2.56 9.48
C ASP A 188 -23.31 -2.09 9.78
N ILE A 189 -23.18 -0.85 10.27
CA ILE A 189 -21.87 -0.28 10.63
C ILE A 189 -21.37 -0.97 11.90
N PRO A 190 -20.18 -1.60 11.89
CA PRO A 190 -19.61 -2.21 13.07
C PRO A 190 -19.43 -1.20 14.20
N SER A 191 -19.55 -1.67 15.45
CA SER A 191 -19.17 -0.86 16.60
C SER A 191 -17.69 -0.45 16.52
N ILE A 192 -17.41 0.78 16.93
CA ILE A 192 -16.04 1.30 17.02
C ILE A 192 -15.28 0.42 18.02
N ARG A 193 -14.19 -0.19 17.55
CA ARG A 193 -13.26 -0.89 18.43
C ARG A 193 -12.18 0.08 18.87
N SER A 194 -11.92 0.14 20.17
CA SER A 194 -10.75 0.83 20.68
C SER A 194 -9.48 0.20 20.11
N PHE A 195 -8.47 1.02 19.82
CA PHE A 195 -7.17 0.52 19.42
C PHE A 195 -6.58 -0.37 20.52
N GLU A 196 -6.23 -1.62 20.17
CA GLU A 196 -5.59 -2.57 21.08
C GLU A 196 -4.10 -2.69 20.72
N LYS A 197 -3.24 -2.30 21.67
CA LYS A 197 -1.79 -2.44 21.52
C LYS A 197 -1.42 -3.93 21.46
N ASN A 198 -0.52 -4.28 20.55
CA ASN A 198 0.01 -5.64 20.45
C ASN A 198 1.52 -5.62 20.21
N ILE A 199 2.28 -6.17 21.15
CA ILE A 199 3.76 -6.20 21.09
C ILE A 199 4.29 -6.92 19.85
N VAL A 200 3.59 -7.95 19.36
CA VAL A 200 4.03 -8.71 18.17
C VAL A 200 3.91 -7.85 16.92
N TYR A 201 2.80 -7.11 16.78
CA TYR A 201 2.62 -6.18 15.66
C TYR A 201 3.58 -4.98 15.77
N ASP A 202 3.85 -4.49 16.99
CA ASP A 202 4.85 -3.45 17.24
C ASP A 202 6.26 -3.93 16.79
N ILE A 203 6.65 -5.16 17.11
CA ILE A 203 7.92 -5.77 16.67
C ILE A 203 7.98 -5.87 15.15
N PHE A 204 6.93 -6.35 14.49
CA PHE A 204 6.92 -6.45 13.01
C PHE A 204 7.00 -5.07 12.35
N SER A 205 6.20 -4.10 12.79
CA SER A 205 6.22 -2.74 12.24
C SER A 205 7.57 -2.07 12.45
N PHE A 206 8.15 -2.15 13.65
CA PHE A 206 9.45 -1.55 13.95
C PHE A 206 10.59 -2.25 13.21
N GLY A 207 10.59 -3.59 13.19
CA GLY A 207 11.56 -4.40 12.45
C GLY A 207 11.54 -4.11 10.95
N LEU A 208 10.35 -3.90 10.36
CA LEU A 208 10.22 -3.48 8.96
C LEU A 208 10.79 -2.09 8.72
N ILE A 209 10.58 -1.11 9.61
CA ILE A 209 11.19 0.23 9.47
C ILE A 209 12.72 0.12 9.47
N LEU A 210 13.29 -0.61 10.44
CA LEU A 210 14.73 -0.82 10.51
C LEU A 210 15.25 -1.52 9.25
N TYR A 211 14.56 -2.57 8.80
CA TYR A 211 14.89 -3.27 7.57
C TYR A 211 14.82 -2.33 6.35
N PHE A 212 13.78 -1.51 6.22
CA PHE A 212 13.65 -0.62 5.07
C PHE A 212 14.74 0.45 5.04
N ILE A 213 15.11 1.02 6.20
CA ILE A 213 16.23 1.95 6.30
C ILE A 213 17.54 1.26 5.93
N TYR A 214 17.80 0.09 6.51
CA TYR A 214 18.97 -0.73 6.18
C TYR A 214 19.05 -1.00 4.67
N ALA A 215 17.97 -1.49 4.08
CA ALA A 215 17.92 -1.84 2.67
C ALA A 215 18.06 -0.62 1.75
N ALA A 216 17.46 0.51 2.10
CA ALA A 216 17.54 1.73 1.32
C ALA A 216 18.96 2.34 1.31
N VAL A 217 19.69 2.23 2.42
CA VAL A 217 21.00 2.91 2.59
C VAL A 217 22.18 1.98 2.30
N LEU A 218 22.12 0.72 2.72
CA LEU A 218 23.28 -0.17 2.78
C LEU A 218 23.32 -1.23 1.68
N ILE A 219 22.20 -1.49 0.98
CA ILE A 219 22.23 -2.38 -0.18
C ILE A 219 22.66 -1.55 -1.40
N GLU A 220 23.94 -1.70 -1.76
CA GLU A 220 24.55 -0.96 -2.86
C GLU A 220 23.75 -1.07 -4.17
N PRO A 221 23.53 0.04 -4.89
CA PRO A 221 23.00 0.01 -6.25
C PRO A 221 23.95 -0.78 -7.17
N GLU A 222 23.41 -1.62 -8.04
CA GLU A 222 24.22 -2.33 -9.03
C GLU A 222 24.96 -1.33 -9.94
N SER A 223 26.28 -1.50 -10.06
CA SER A 223 27.14 -0.68 -10.89
C SER A 223 26.73 -0.79 -12.37
N GLY A 224 26.21 0.29 -12.96
CA GLY A 224 25.83 0.36 -14.38
C GLY A 224 24.38 0.76 -14.66
N MET A 225 23.50 0.85 -13.64
CA MET A 225 22.09 1.22 -13.81
C MET A 225 21.80 2.72 -13.60
N SER A 226 22.65 3.60 -14.14
CA SER A 226 22.60 5.05 -13.88
C SER A 226 21.45 5.82 -14.56
N ALA A 227 20.47 5.14 -15.20
CA ALA A 227 19.48 5.83 -16.03
C ALA A 227 18.07 5.21 -16.07
N THR A 228 17.68 4.39 -15.07
CA THR A 228 16.38 3.70 -15.11
C THR A 228 15.69 3.67 -13.74
N THR A 229 14.35 3.70 -13.75
CA THR A 229 13.45 3.50 -12.59
C THR A 229 13.55 2.10 -11.94
N HIS A 230 14.59 1.34 -12.26
CA HIS A 230 14.69 -0.08 -11.94
C HIS A 230 14.91 -0.31 -10.45
N LEU A 231 14.22 -1.33 -9.95
CA LEU A 231 14.40 -1.88 -8.62
C LEU A 231 15.82 -2.47 -8.52
N ASN A 232 16.50 -2.26 -7.40
CA ASN A 232 17.74 -2.95 -7.11
C ASN A 232 17.42 -4.44 -6.96
N LEU A 233 17.90 -5.30 -7.86
CA LEU A 233 17.52 -6.72 -7.89
C LEU A 233 17.89 -7.45 -6.61
N LYS A 234 19.06 -7.15 -6.04
CA LYS A 234 19.49 -7.69 -4.75
C LYS A 234 18.56 -7.24 -3.62
N ALA A 235 18.23 -5.95 -3.57
CA ALA A 235 17.29 -5.42 -2.57
C ALA A 235 15.88 -6.01 -2.75
N LEU A 236 15.42 -6.19 -3.99
CA LEU A 236 14.16 -6.83 -4.34
C LEU A 236 14.13 -8.29 -3.88
N GLN A 237 15.16 -9.08 -4.16
CA GLN A 237 15.23 -10.49 -3.75
C GLN A 237 15.21 -10.65 -2.24
N ILE A 238 15.99 -9.83 -1.52
CA ILE A 238 16.00 -9.81 -0.05
C ILE A 238 14.63 -9.34 0.47
N GLY A 239 14.09 -8.27 -0.10
CA GLY A 239 12.81 -7.69 0.27
C GLY A 239 11.65 -8.65 0.10
N ILE A 240 11.63 -9.44 -0.98
CA ILE A 240 10.65 -10.49 -1.19
C ILE A 240 10.71 -11.52 -0.06
N ARG A 241 11.90 -12.01 0.29
CA ARG A 241 12.08 -13.02 1.34
C ARG A 241 11.68 -12.49 2.71
N VAL A 242 12.17 -11.32 3.09
CA VAL A 242 11.86 -10.68 4.39
C VAL A 242 10.37 -10.40 4.50
N SER A 243 9.77 -9.78 3.48
CA SER A 243 8.34 -9.46 3.46
C SER A 243 7.48 -10.73 3.55
N THR A 244 7.84 -11.77 2.80
CA THR A 244 7.12 -13.06 2.83
C THR A 244 7.19 -13.70 4.22
N ILE A 245 8.37 -13.73 4.84
CA ILE A 245 8.53 -14.26 6.21
C ILE A 245 7.68 -13.46 7.20
N VAL A 246 7.75 -12.13 7.16
CA VAL A 246 6.96 -11.27 8.05
C VAL A 246 5.47 -11.51 7.88
N VAL A 247 4.97 -11.62 6.65
CA VAL A 247 3.54 -11.84 6.38
C VAL A 247 3.08 -13.22 6.83
N ILE A 248 3.88 -14.27 6.59
CA ILE A 248 3.58 -15.62 7.07
C ILE A 248 3.49 -15.61 8.61
N LEU A 249 4.47 -15.02 9.29
CA LEU A 249 4.46 -14.94 10.75
C LEU A 249 3.30 -14.10 11.28
N LEU A 250 3.00 -12.96 10.64
CA LEU A 250 1.88 -12.08 10.97
C LEU A 250 0.54 -12.82 10.91
N PHE A 251 0.24 -13.47 9.78
CA PHE A 251 -1.02 -14.18 9.61
C PHE A 251 -1.11 -15.44 10.46
N THR A 252 0.01 -16.14 10.66
CA THR A 252 0.09 -17.28 11.59
C THR A 252 -0.24 -16.84 13.01
N TYR A 253 0.39 -15.76 13.50
CA TYR A 253 0.10 -15.20 14.81
C TYR A 253 -1.36 -14.74 14.92
N ARG A 254 -1.89 -14.03 13.93
CA ARG A 254 -3.30 -13.60 13.90
C ARG A 254 -4.25 -14.78 13.98
N LYS A 255 -3.98 -15.86 13.24
CA LYS A 255 -4.80 -17.08 13.22
C LYS A 255 -4.82 -17.77 14.59
N PHE A 256 -3.67 -17.93 15.24
CA PHE A 256 -3.57 -18.62 16.53
C PHE A 256 -4.03 -17.77 17.71
N SER A 257 -3.68 -16.48 17.74
CA SER A 257 -4.08 -15.57 18.81
C SER A 257 -5.54 -15.13 18.71
N LYS A 258 -6.16 -15.25 17.52
CA LYS A 258 -7.49 -14.71 17.18
C LYS A 258 -7.62 -13.20 17.42
N LYS A 259 -6.49 -12.49 17.61
CA LYS A 259 -6.47 -11.04 17.83
C LYS A 259 -6.46 -10.31 16.48
N PRO A 260 -7.45 -9.45 16.21
CA PRO A 260 -7.45 -8.65 14.98
C PRO A 260 -6.24 -7.69 14.97
N ILE A 261 -5.85 -7.23 13.78
CA ILE A 261 -4.89 -6.13 13.67
C ILE A 261 -5.70 -4.83 13.81
N SER A 262 -5.41 -4.03 14.83
CA SER A 262 -6.10 -2.74 15.05
C SER A 262 -5.63 -1.70 14.04
N VAL A 263 -6.23 -1.72 12.85
CA VAL A 263 -5.99 -0.74 11.78
C VAL A 263 -6.65 0.60 12.04
#